data_AF-A0A2D6Q625-F1
#
_entry.id   AF-A0A2D6Q625-F1
#
_cell.length_a   1.000
_cell.length_b   1.000
_cell.length_c   1.000
_cell.angle_alpha   90.00
_cell.angle_beta   90.00
_cell.angle_gamma   90.00
#
_symmetry.space_group_name_H-M   'P 1'
#
loop_
_entity.id
_entity.type
_entity.pdbx_description
1 polymer ?
#
loop_
_entity_poly.entity_id
_entity_poly.type
_entity_poly.pdbx_seq_one_letter_code
_entity_poly.pdbx_strand_id
1 'polypeptide(L)'
;MIEIDYRLYLVFVLVFSVSYAALRFWVTRAKQAGLSGKDIHKPHHPEVAEMGGLPVVFAFIVGVFVYLAVRVFMFGSHANSESIFAIVLAVLLAAVIGMVDDILGWKIGLRQWQKPALTLLVAFPIMAVDAGVRVMHIPFFGQVNLGLLYPFIVIPAVVLIGSNGTNMLAGYNGLEAGLAVIIISTLGWLSYTNGLAWVAALCVLMLIAVLTFLLFNKFPAKVFPGDTFTYATGAFIAAIVIFADLEKAFLILFIPFVIEFF
;
A
#
# COMPACT_ATOMS: atom_id res chain seq x y z
N MET A 1 -3.36 -25.80 12.24
CA MET A 1 -2.64 -24.57 12.66
C MET A 1 -1.52 -24.38 11.66
N ILE A 2 -1.49 -23.24 10.96
CA ILE A 2 -0.35 -22.90 10.10
C ILE A 2 0.76 -22.43 11.03
N GLU A 3 1.79 -23.26 11.25
CA GLU A 3 2.97 -22.82 12.00
C GLU A 3 3.69 -21.75 11.20
N ILE A 4 3.76 -20.53 11.73
CA ILE A 4 4.63 -19.48 11.20
C ILE A 4 6.05 -19.86 11.62
N ASP A 5 6.88 -20.26 10.65
CA ASP A 5 8.28 -20.60 10.91
C ASP A 5 9.01 -19.41 11.56
N TYR A 6 9.74 -19.67 12.66
CA TYR A 6 10.43 -18.65 13.42
C TYR A 6 11.42 -17.83 12.59
N ARG A 7 11.90 -18.37 11.47
CA ARG A 7 12.78 -17.68 10.50
C ARG A 7 12.09 -16.51 9.81
N LEU A 8 10.75 -16.52 9.72
CA LEU A 8 9.97 -15.39 9.21
C LEU A 8 9.99 -14.19 10.17
N TYR A 9 10.16 -14.41 11.49
CA TYR A 9 10.34 -13.30 12.43
C TYR A 9 11.61 -12.48 12.16
N LEU A 10 12.68 -13.11 11.66
CA LEU A 10 13.90 -12.40 11.26
C LEU A 10 13.64 -11.43 10.10
N VAL A 11 12.77 -11.81 9.16
CA VAL A 11 12.35 -10.93 8.06
C VAL A 11 11.59 -9.72 8.61
N PHE A 12 10.72 -9.92 9.60
CA PHE A 12 9.96 -8.84 10.24
C PHE A 12 10.87 -7.85 10.98
N VAL A 13 11.84 -8.34 11.75
CA VAL A 13 12.85 -7.50 12.43
C VAL A 13 13.71 -6.73 11.42
N LEU A 14 14.07 -7.39 10.31
CA LEU A 14 14.81 -6.76 9.21
C LEU A 14 14.00 -5.61 8.60
N VAL A 15 12.73 -5.82 8.25
CA VAL A 15 11.89 -4.76 7.66
C VAL A 15 11.77 -3.56 8.60
N PHE A 16 11.56 -3.80 9.90
CA PHE A 16 11.53 -2.72 10.88
C PHE A 16 12.85 -1.94 10.90
N SER A 17 13.98 -2.64 10.94
CA SER A 17 15.31 -2.05 11.00
C SER A 17 15.66 -1.25 9.74
N VAL A 18 15.36 -1.80 8.56
CA VAL A 18 15.54 -1.13 7.26
C VAL A 18 14.63 0.10 7.17
N SER A 19 13.34 -0.03 7.52
CA SER A 19 12.40 1.09 7.52
C SER A 19 12.86 2.20 8.45
N TYR A 20 13.23 1.87 9.70
CA TYR A 20 13.67 2.85 10.68
C TYR A 20 14.94 3.58 10.24
N ALA A 21 15.93 2.86 9.71
CA ALA A 21 17.17 3.44 9.21
C ALA A 21 16.91 4.34 7.98
N ALA A 22 16.10 3.86 7.02
CA ALA A 22 15.74 4.61 5.82
C ALA A 22 14.96 5.88 6.17
N LEU A 23 14.00 5.82 7.09
CA LEU A 23 13.24 6.99 7.58
C LEU A 23 14.15 8.00 8.27
N ARG A 24 15.01 7.55 9.19
CA ARG A 24 15.91 8.46 9.90
C ARG A 24 16.87 9.16 8.94
N PHE A 25 17.36 8.46 7.93
CA PHE A 25 18.16 9.05 6.85
C PHE A 25 17.33 10.03 6.01
N TRP A 26 16.12 9.64 5.60
CA TRP A 26 15.26 10.41 4.71
C TRP A 26 14.81 11.74 5.31
N VAL A 27 14.39 11.75 6.59
CA VAL A 27 13.95 12.97 7.29
C VAL A 27 14.99 14.10 7.20
N THR A 28 16.28 13.77 7.26
CA THR A 28 17.35 14.76 7.12
C THR A 28 17.63 15.12 5.66
N ARG A 29 17.69 14.12 4.76
CA ARG A 29 18.05 14.33 3.35
C ARG A 29 16.97 15.07 2.57
N ALA A 30 15.69 14.75 2.80
CA ALA A 30 14.57 15.40 2.13
C ALA A 30 14.60 16.91 2.38
N LYS A 31 14.79 17.33 3.64
CA LYS A 31 14.95 18.75 3.99
C LYS A 31 16.16 19.41 3.31
N GLN A 32 17.30 18.73 3.26
CA GLN A 32 18.50 19.22 2.58
C GLN A 32 18.31 19.36 1.06
N ALA A 33 17.46 18.52 0.47
CA ALA A 33 17.11 18.56 -0.94
C ALA A 33 15.96 19.55 -1.26
N GLY A 34 15.42 20.26 -0.25
CA GLY A 34 14.28 21.15 -0.42
C GLY A 34 12.93 20.43 -0.57
N LEU A 35 12.88 19.11 -0.33
CA LEU A 35 11.67 18.30 -0.32
C LEU A 35 11.02 18.39 1.07
N SER A 36 10.39 19.52 1.34
CA SER A 36 9.75 19.82 2.62
C SER A 36 8.51 20.67 2.47
N GLY A 37 7.52 20.38 3.32
CA GLY A 37 6.24 21.07 3.39
C GLY A 37 6.04 21.75 4.74
N LYS A 38 5.17 22.75 4.77
CA LYS A 38 4.78 23.43 6.01
C LYS A 38 3.62 22.70 6.69
N ASP A 39 3.74 22.47 7.99
CA ASP A 39 2.63 21.97 8.80
C ASP A 39 1.62 23.11 9.03
N ILE A 40 0.61 23.18 8.16
CA ILE A 40 -0.38 24.27 8.15
C ILE A 40 -1.28 24.29 9.40
N HIS A 41 -1.38 23.16 10.12
CA HIS A 41 -2.21 23.02 11.31
C HIS A 41 -1.46 23.32 12.61
N LYS A 42 -0.20 23.78 12.53
CA LYS A 42 0.60 24.19 13.69
C LYS A 42 0.93 25.68 13.70
N PRO A 43 1.05 26.29 14.89
CA PRO A 43 1.64 27.63 15.03
C PRO A 43 3.03 27.68 14.39
N HIS A 44 3.36 28.81 13.75
CA HIS A 44 4.62 29.05 13.07
C HIS A 44 4.93 28.15 11.85
N HIS A 45 3.99 27.29 11.43
CA HIS A 45 4.06 26.50 10.20
C HIS A 45 5.43 25.82 9.97
N PRO A 46 5.90 24.98 10.91
CA PRO A 46 7.24 24.39 10.84
C PRO A 46 7.41 23.55 9.57
N GLU A 47 8.62 23.56 9.03
CA GLU A 47 8.98 22.72 7.88
C GLU A 47 9.21 21.25 8.30
N VAL A 48 8.55 20.37 7.57
CA VAL A 48 8.52 18.92 7.78
C VAL A 48 8.98 18.25 6.48
N ALA A 49 9.76 17.17 6.58
CA ALA A 49 10.20 16.42 5.40
C ALA A 49 8.99 15.86 4.64
N GLU A 50 9.01 15.84 3.30
CA GLU A 50 7.96 15.22 2.49
C GLU A 50 8.38 13.85 1.95
N MET A 51 7.51 13.22 1.15
CA MET A 51 7.77 11.97 0.44
C MET A 51 8.15 10.79 1.35
N GLY A 52 7.55 10.74 2.54
CA GLY A 52 7.76 9.67 3.52
C GLY A 52 7.37 8.28 3.04
N GLY A 53 6.61 8.18 1.95
CA GLY A 53 6.31 6.92 1.28
C GLY A 53 7.52 6.22 0.69
N LEU A 54 8.56 6.96 0.26
CA LEU A 54 9.74 6.37 -0.36
C LEU A 54 10.45 5.35 0.55
N PRO A 55 10.83 5.68 1.81
CA PRO A 55 11.43 4.69 2.71
C PRO A 55 10.47 3.55 3.10
N VAL A 56 9.15 3.78 3.11
CA VAL A 56 8.15 2.72 3.37
C VAL A 56 8.16 1.69 2.25
N VAL A 57 8.04 2.15 1.00
CA VAL A 57 8.06 1.29 -0.20
C VAL A 57 9.38 0.55 -0.30
N PHE A 58 10.51 1.23 -0.05
CA PHE A 58 11.82 0.61 -0.04
C PHE A 58 11.91 -0.55 0.99
N ALA A 59 11.50 -0.31 2.23
CA ALA A 59 11.55 -1.33 3.27
C ALA A 59 10.61 -2.51 2.99
N PHE A 60 9.41 -2.25 2.46
CA PHE A 60 8.48 -3.29 2.01
C PHE A 60 9.12 -4.17 0.94
N ILE A 61 9.70 -3.58 -0.11
CA ILE A 61 10.32 -4.31 -1.22
C ILE A 61 11.49 -5.18 -0.72
N VAL A 62 12.38 -4.63 0.11
CA VAL A 62 13.47 -5.40 0.73
C VAL A 62 12.91 -6.58 1.52
N GLY A 63 11.86 -6.35 2.32
CA GLY A 63 11.16 -7.39 3.06
C GLY A 63 10.60 -8.51 2.19
N VAL A 64 9.93 -8.14 1.09
CA VAL A 64 9.34 -9.10 0.15
C VAL A 64 10.42 -9.93 -0.55
N PHE A 65 11.51 -9.31 -1.00
CA PHE A 65 12.59 -10.05 -1.64
C PHE A 65 13.31 -11.01 -0.68
N VAL A 66 13.51 -10.60 0.57
CA VAL A 66 14.07 -11.50 1.59
C VAL A 66 13.09 -12.62 1.93
N TYR A 67 11.79 -12.32 2.04
CA TYR A 67 10.75 -13.32 2.21
C TYR A 67 10.74 -14.35 1.07
N LEU A 68 10.83 -13.90 -0.18
CA LEU A 68 10.95 -14.78 -1.35
C LEU A 68 12.23 -15.62 -1.31
N ALA A 69 13.37 -15.01 -0.97
CA ALA A 69 14.64 -15.72 -0.84
C ALA A 69 14.57 -16.83 0.22
N VAL A 70 13.99 -16.54 1.39
CA VAL A 70 13.76 -17.55 2.44
C VAL A 70 12.87 -18.67 1.91
N ARG A 71 11.78 -18.35 1.21
CA ARG A 71 10.88 -19.36 0.61
C ARG A 71 11.55 -20.26 -0.42
N VAL A 72 12.35 -19.69 -1.30
CA VAL A 72 13.04 -20.43 -2.35
C VAL A 72 14.20 -21.24 -1.77
N PHE A 73 15.12 -20.60 -1.05
CA PHE A 73 16.37 -21.24 -0.65
C PHE A 73 16.28 -22.08 0.62
N MET A 74 15.33 -21.81 1.52
CA MET A 74 15.18 -22.59 2.76
C MET A 74 14.03 -23.60 2.67
N PHE A 75 12.96 -23.29 1.93
CA PHE A 75 11.77 -24.15 1.84
C PHE A 75 11.54 -24.75 0.44
N GLY A 76 12.37 -24.41 -0.56
CA GLY A 76 12.24 -24.94 -1.93
C GLY A 76 10.92 -24.56 -2.63
N SER A 77 10.23 -23.52 -2.15
CA SER A 77 8.88 -23.18 -2.61
C SER A 77 8.88 -21.95 -3.51
N HIS A 78 8.42 -22.13 -4.75
CA HIS A 78 8.19 -21.04 -5.72
C HIS A 78 6.71 -20.61 -5.79
N ALA A 79 5.83 -21.18 -4.95
CA ALA A 79 4.39 -20.93 -5.06
C ALA A 79 4.05 -19.43 -4.91
N ASN A 80 3.14 -18.94 -5.75
CA ASN A 80 2.68 -17.54 -5.77
C ASN A 80 3.76 -16.49 -6.08
N SER A 81 4.95 -16.88 -6.57
CA SER A 81 6.01 -15.90 -6.87
C SER A 81 5.56 -14.88 -7.91
N GLU A 82 4.88 -15.31 -8.97
CA GLU A 82 4.31 -14.43 -10.00
C GLU A 82 3.31 -13.43 -9.41
N SER A 83 2.42 -13.88 -8.52
CA SER A 83 1.47 -13.03 -7.80
C SER A 83 2.19 -12.01 -6.90
N ILE A 84 3.24 -12.44 -6.19
CA ILE A 84 4.03 -11.54 -5.33
C ILE A 84 4.74 -10.48 -6.19
N PHE A 85 5.32 -10.87 -7.33
CA PHE A 85 5.94 -9.93 -8.27
C PHE A 85 4.92 -8.94 -8.84
N ALA A 86 3.71 -9.40 -9.17
CA ALA A 86 2.62 -8.53 -9.62
C ALA A 86 2.25 -7.49 -8.55
N ILE A 87 2.14 -7.89 -7.27
CA ILE A 87 1.88 -6.96 -6.15
C ILE A 87 3.01 -5.95 -6.02
N VAL A 88 4.27 -6.39 -6.02
CA VAL A 88 5.45 -5.51 -5.92
C VAL A 88 5.48 -4.51 -7.07
N LEU A 89 5.21 -4.97 -8.30
CA LEU A 89 5.19 -4.10 -9.48
C LEU A 89 4.04 -3.09 -9.41
N ALA A 90 2.85 -3.48 -8.96
CA ALA A 90 1.74 -2.56 -8.75
C ALA A 90 2.10 -1.47 -7.72
N VAL A 91 2.67 -1.86 -6.57
CA VAL A 91 3.13 -0.91 -5.54
C VAL A 91 4.20 0.04 -6.09
N LEU A 92 5.16 -0.49 -6.86
CA LEU A 92 6.22 0.31 -7.48
C LEU A 92 5.68 1.31 -8.50
N LEU A 93 4.77 0.90 -9.39
CA LEU A 93 4.15 1.79 -10.37
C LEU A 93 3.39 2.92 -9.67
N ALA A 94 2.60 2.59 -8.64
CA ALA A 94 1.87 3.58 -7.87
C ALA A 94 2.80 4.53 -7.10
N ALA A 95 3.88 4.01 -6.51
CA ALA A 95 4.90 4.82 -5.85
C ALA A 95 5.59 5.78 -6.82
N VAL A 96 5.90 5.34 -8.05
CA VAL A 96 6.48 6.20 -9.09
C VAL A 96 5.52 7.30 -9.50
N ILE A 97 4.23 6.99 -9.69
CA ILE A 97 3.21 8.01 -10.00
C ILE A 97 3.14 9.06 -8.88
N GLY A 98 3.07 8.61 -7.62
CA GLY A 98 3.01 9.50 -6.47
C GLY A 98 4.30 10.32 -6.29
N MET A 99 5.46 9.72 -6.55
CA MET A 99 6.75 10.39 -6.51
C MET A 99 6.87 11.49 -7.57
N VAL A 100 6.37 11.24 -8.78
CA VAL A 100 6.32 12.24 -9.85
C VAL A 100 5.43 13.42 -9.42
N ASP A 101 4.28 13.15 -8.81
CA ASP A 101 3.37 14.20 -8.34
C ASP A 101 3.98 15.02 -7.20
N ASP A 102 4.58 14.35 -6.21
CA ASP A 102 5.28 14.98 -5.09
C ASP A 102 6.43 15.89 -5.57
N ILE A 103 7.26 15.42 -6.51
CA ILE A 103 8.42 16.17 -7.02
C ILE A 103 7.99 17.37 -7.86
N LEU A 104 6.98 17.21 -8.72
CA LEU A 104 6.48 18.30 -9.56
C LEU A 104 5.71 19.34 -8.72
N GLY A 105 5.17 18.92 -7.57
CA GLY A 105 4.47 19.75 -6.60
C GLY A 105 3.18 20.36 -7.14
N TRP A 106 2.41 21.05 -6.30
CA TRP A 106 1.07 21.54 -6.67
C TRP A 106 1.01 22.54 -7.85
N LYS A 107 2.15 23.16 -8.23
CA LYS A 107 2.20 24.14 -9.33
C LYS A 107 2.34 23.51 -10.72
N ILE A 108 3.04 22.38 -10.83
CA ILE A 108 3.35 21.69 -12.11
C ILE A 108 2.83 20.25 -12.13
N GLY A 109 2.47 19.72 -10.95
CA GLY A 109 2.05 18.35 -10.71
C GLY A 109 0.88 17.88 -11.55
N LEU A 110 0.51 16.64 -11.33
CA LEU A 110 -0.44 15.96 -12.18
C LEU A 110 -1.80 16.65 -12.12
N ARG A 111 -2.39 16.89 -13.30
CA ARG A 111 -3.77 17.39 -13.38
C ARG A 111 -4.69 16.37 -12.72
N GLN A 112 -5.79 16.84 -12.15
CA GLN A 112 -6.75 15.99 -11.43
C GLN A 112 -7.28 14.80 -12.25
N TRP A 113 -7.36 14.91 -13.58
CA TRP A 113 -7.75 13.79 -14.45
C TRP A 113 -6.59 12.83 -14.78
N GLN A 114 -5.32 13.27 -14.66
CA GLN A 114 -4.14 12.46 -14.94
C GLN A 114 -3.88 11.46 -13.82
N LYS A 115 -4.11 11.85 -12.56
CA LYS A 115 -3.98 10.97 -11.38
C LYS A 115 -4.77 9.64 -11.56
N PRO A 116 -6.11 9.66 -11.76
CA PRO A 116 -6.88 8.43 -11.96
C PRO A 116 -6.45 7.68 -13.23
N ALA A 117 -6.19 8.38 -14.34
CA ALA A 117 -5.78 7.76 -15.59
C ALA A 117 -4.45 6.99 -15.46
N LEU A 118 -3.46 7.55 -14.75
CA LEU A 118 -2.17 6.90 -14.50
C LEU A 118 -2.33 5.73 -13.52
N THR A 119 -3.15 5.87 -12.47
CA THR A 119 -3.38 4.76 -11.53
C THR A 119 -4.09 3.56 -12.16
N LEU A 120 -4.80 3.72 -13.29
CA LEU A 120 -5.33 2.55 -14.03
C LEU A 120 -4.20 1.64 -14.56
N LEU A 121 -3.02 2.18 -14.86
CA LEU A 121 -1.87 1.40 -15.30
C LEU A 121 -1.35 0.45 -14.21
N VAL A 122 -1.60 0.79 -12.94
CA VAL A 122 -1.23 -0.02 -11.77
C VAL A 122 -2.00 -1.34 -11.73
N ALA A 123 -3.15 -1.42 -12.41
CA ALA A 123 -3.95 -2.64 -12.48
C ALA A 123 -3.31 -3.72 -13.39
N PHE A 124 -2.48 -3.33 -14.36
CA PHE A 124 -1.98 -4.26 -15.38
C PHE A 124 -1.16 -5.44 -14.84
N PRO A 125 -0.24 -5.28 -13.88
CA PRO A 125 0.48 -6.42 -13.30
C PRO A 125 -0.47 -7.44 -12.66
N ILE A 126 -1.53 -6.97 -12.00
CA ILE A 126 -2.52 -7.81 -11.31
C ILE A 126 -3.40 -8.53 -12.34
N MET A 127 -3.81 -7.83 -13.39
CA MET A 127 -4.57 -8.41 -14.51
C MET A 127 -3.75 -9.45 -15.29
N ALA A 128 -2.45 -9.19 -15.50
CA ALA A 128 -1.57 -10.04 -16.31
C ALA A 128 -1.37 -11.44 -15.72
N VAL A 129 -1.53 -11.59 -14.41
CA VAL A 129 -1.47 -12.88 -13.71
C VAL A 129 -2.85 -13.50 -13.46
N ASP A 130 -3.90 -12.96 -14.08
CA ASP A 130 -5.30 -13.40 -13.93
C ASP A 130 -5.74 -13.54 -12.47
N ALA A 131 -5.39 -12.54 -11.65
CA ALA A 131 -5.68 -12.56 -10.23
C ALA A 131 -7.18 -12.50 -9.90
N GLY A 132 -7.54 -13.04 -8.74
CA GLY A 132 -8.88 -12.92 -8.15
C GLY A 132 -9.87 -14.00 -8.60
N VAL A 133 -11.12 -13.87 -8.14
CA VAL A 133 -12.17 -14.87 -8.33
C VAL A 133 -13.29 -14.31 -9.20
N ARG A 134 -13.48 -14.89 -10.39
CA ARG A 134 -14.46 -14.41 -11.38
C ARG A 134 -15.92 -14.62 -10.96
N VAL A 135 -16.19 -15.51 -10.01
CA VAL A 135 -17.53 -15.77 -9.47
C VAL A 135 -17.67 -15.03 -8.16
N MET A 136 -18.40 -13.91 -8.17
CA MET A 136 -18.61 -13.10 -6.97
C MET A 136 -19.99 -13.33 -6.39
N HIS A 137 -20.10 -13.30 -5.06
CA HIS A 137 -21.38 -13.27 -4.38
C HIS A 137 -21.86 -11.83 -4.24
N ILE A 138 -22.88 -11.46 -5.02
CA ILE A 138 -23.50 -10.14 -4.98
C ILE A 138 -24.69 -10.17 -4.01
N PRO A 139 -24.80 -9.23 -3.04
CA PRO A 139 -25.96 -9.14 -2.17
C PRO A 139 -27.26 -9.14 -2.98
N PHE A 140 -28.27 -9.88 -2.52
CA PHE A 140 -29.59 -10.03 -3.18
C PHE A 140 -29.61 -10.78 -4.52
N PHE A 141 -28.50 -10.87 -5.25
CA PHE A 141 -28.41 -11.55 -6.56
C PHE A 141 -27.73 -12.93 -6.51
N GLY A 142 -27.09 -13.28 -5.39
CA GLY A 142 -26.41 -14.56 -5.21
C GLY A 142 -25.07 -14.62 -5.96
N GLN A 143 -24.69 -15.82 -6.42
CA GLN A 143 -23.44 -16.00 -7.16
C GLN A 143 -23.59 -15.54 -8.61
N VAL A 144 -22.72 -14.62 -9.03
CA VAL A 144 -22.67 -14.09 -10.39
C VAL A 144 -21.29 -14.37 -10.98
N ASN A 145 -21.25 -15.06 -12.11
CA ASN A 145 -20.01 -15.25 -12.87
C ASN A 145 -19.78 -14.04 -13.78
N LEU A 146 -18.76 -13.25 -13.47
CA LEU A 146 -18.41 -12.05 -14.21
C LEU A 146 -17.51 -12.33 -15.42
N GLY A 147 -16.92 -13.53 -15.53
CA GLY A 147 -16.03 -13.88 -16.61
C GLY A 147 -14.92 -12.83 -16.80
N LEU A 148 -14.80 -12.31 -18.02
CA LEU A 148 -13.81 -11.29 -18.38
C LEU A 148 -14.11 -9.90 -17.79
N LEU A 149 -15.33 -9.63 -17.32
CA LEU A 149 -15.63 -8.36 -16.65
C LEU A 149 -14.85 -8.22 -15.33
N TYR A 150 -14.49 -9.32 -14.68
CA TYR A 150 -13.70 -9.26 -13.46
C TYR A 150 -12.30 -8.66 -13.70
N PRO A 151 -11.43 -9.22 -14.56
CA PRO A 151 -10.12 -8.64 -14.79
C PRO A 151 -10.16 -7.28 -15.50
N PHE A 152 -11.14 -7.01 -16.37
CA PHE A 152 -11.17 -5.76 -17.14
C PHE A 152 -11.92 -4.60 -16.48
N ILE A 153 -12.80 -4.86 -15.50
CA ILE A 153 -13.59 -3.82 -14.83
C ILE A 153 -13.34 -3.81 -13.33
N VAL A 154 -13.45 -4.97 -12.67
CA VAL A 154 -13.36 -5.05 -11.19
C VAL A 154 -11.94 -4.73 -10.72
N ILE A 155 -10.92 -5.37 -11.30
CA ILE A 155 -9.52 -5.13 -10.91
C ILE A 155 -9.13 -3.64 -11.10
N PRO A 156 -9.33 -3.01 -12.27
CA PRO A 156 -9.06 -1.58 -12.42
C PRO A 156 -9.86 -0.69 -11.47
N ALA A 157 -11.13 -0.99 -11.22
CA ALA A 157 -11.97 -0.21 -10.31
C ALA A 157 -11.44 -0.27 -8.86
N VAL A 158 -11.08 -1.46 -8.37
CA VAL A 158 -10.52 -1.62 -7.02
C VAL A 158 -9.18 -0.90 -6.88
N VAL A 159 -8.31 -0.96 -7.89
CA VAL A 159 -7.03 -0.24 -7.91
C VAL A 159 -7.23 1.27 -7.95
N LEU A 160 -8.18 1.74 -8.76
CA LEU A 160 -8.53 3.15 -8.87
C LEU A 160 -9.04 3.70 -7.53
N ILE A 161 -10.01 3.02 -6.92
CA ILE A 161 -10.59 3.39 -5.63
C ILE A 161 -9.54 3.30 -4.52
N GLY A 162 -8.75 2.24 -4.50
CA GLY A 162 -7.70 2.03 -3.49
C GLY A 162 -6.67 3.16 -3.51
N SER A 163 -6.06 3.41 -4.68
CA SER A 163 -4.98 4.39 -4.81
C SER A 163 -5.49 5.83 -4.65
N ASN A 164 -6.52 6.23 -5.39
CA ASN A 164 -7.01 7.61 -5.33
C ASN A 164 -7.77 7.87 -4.03
N GLY A 165 -8.57 6.92 -3.55
CA GLY A 165 -9.31 7.07 -2.30
C GLY A 165 -8.38 7.32 -1.11
N THR A 166 -7.32 6.51 -0.96
CA THR A 166 -6.34 6.69 0.12
C THR A 166 -5.57 8.01 0.05
N ASN A 167 -5.52 8.66 -1.11
CA ASN A 167 -4.92 9.97 -1.28
C ASN A 167 -5.85 11.13 -0.90
N MET A 168 -7.17 10.93 -0.96
CA MET A 168 -8.15 11.98 -0.70
C MET A 168 -8.37 12.24 0.79
N LEU A 169 -8.39 11.19 1.62
CA LEU A 169 -8.58 11.34 3.07
C LEU A 169 -7.23 11.53 3.77
N ALA A 170 -6.76 12.78 3.79
CA ALA A 170 -5.41 13.17 4.20
C ALA A 170 -5.38 14.51 4.97
N GLY A 171 -4.21 14.92 5.46
CA GLY A 171 -3.97 16.30 5.95
C GLY A 171 -3.81 16.47 7.45
N TYR A 172 -3.89 15.40 8.24
CA TYR A 172 -3.59 15.42 9.68
C TYR A 172 -2.42 14.50 10.03
N ASN A 173 -1.55 14.94 10.93
CA ASN A 173 -0.36 14.17 11.36
C ASN A 173 -0.73 12.77 11.90
N GLY A 174 -0.41 11.72 11.15
CA GLY A 174 -0.69 10.33 11.50
C GLY A 174 -1.97 9.76 10.93
N LEU A 175 -2.78 10.53 10.19
CA LEU A 175 -4.08 10.09 9.68
C LEU A 175 -3.93 9.00 8.61
N GLU A 176 -3.16 9.28 7.55
CA GLU A 176 -3.00 8.40 6.39
C GLU A 176 -2.35 7.08 6.82
N ALA A 177 -1.27 7.17 7.61
CA ALA A 177 -0.59 6.00 8.15
C ALA A 177 -1.45 5.24 9.17
N GLY A 178 -2.24 5.93 9.99
CA GLY A 178 -3.15 5.31 10.95
C GLY A 178 -4.26 4.52 10.28
N LEU A 179 -4.89 5.10 9.25
CA LEU A 179 -5.91 4.41 8.44
C LEU A 179 -5.30 3.19 7.72
N ALA A 180 -4.12 3.34 7.13
CA ALA A 180 -3.40 2.24 6.51
C ALA A 180 -3.11 1.09 7.48
N VAL A 181 -2.70 1.39 8.72
CA VAL A 181 -2.50 0.38 9.78
C VAL A 181 -3.79 -0.41 10.04
N ILE A 182 -4.92 0.28 10.20
CA ILE A 182 -6.23 -0.37 10.46
C ILE A 182 -6.61 -1.28 9.29
N ILE A 183 -6.53 -0.78 8.06
CA ILE A 183 -6.94 -1.52 6.86
C ILE A 183 -6.03 -2.73 6.61
N ILE A 184 -4.72 -2.53 6.60
CA ILE A 184 -3.75 -3.59 6.29
C ILE A 184 -3.75 -4.68 7.37
N SER A 185 -3.85 -4.31 8.65
CA SER A 185 -3.96 -5.30 9.73
C SER A 185 -5.25 -6.12 9.62
N THR A 186 -6.39 -5.49 9.30
CA THR A 186 -7.66 -6.18 9.08
C THR A 186 -7.58 -7.14 7.89
N LEU A 187 -7.09 -6.68 6.73
CA LEU A 187 -6.95 -7.51 5.54
C LEU A 187 -5.94 -8.65 5.75
N GLY A 188 -4.84 -8.39 6.46
CA GLY A 188 -3.86 -9.42 6.83
C GLY A 188 -4.45 -10.50 7.72
N TRP A 189 -5.25 -10.11 8.72
CA TRP A 189 -5.97 -11.04 9.58
C TRP A 189 -6.97 -11.90 8.79
N LEU A 190 -7.81 -11.28 7.97
CA LEU A 190 -8.78 -11.99 7.13
C LEU A 190 -8.10 -12.95 6.15
N SER A 191 -7.00 -12.52 5.52
CA SER A 191 -6.21 -13.37 4.63
C SER A 191 -5.67 -14.59 5.36
N TYR A 192 -5.18 -14.41 6.59
CA TYR A 192 -4.70 -15.52 7.42
C TYR A 192 -5.82 -16.50 7.77
N THR A 193 -6.99 -16.00 8.20
CA THR A 193 -8.14 -16.86 8.52
C THR A 193 -8.72 -17.58 7.29
N ASN A 194 -8.55 -17.01 6.09
CA ASN A 194 -8.92 -17.64 4.82
C ASN A 194 -7.86 -18.66 4.32
N GLY A 195 -6.80 -18.93 5.10
CA GLY A 195 -5.74 -19.87 4.73
C GLY A 195 -4.72 -19.31 3.75
N LEU A 196 -4.78 -18.02 3.42
CA LEU A 196 -3.87 -17.33 2.50
C LEU A 196 -2.67 -16.76 3.27
N ALA A 197 -1.88 -17.64 3.88
CA ALA A 197 -0.74 -17.26 4.72
C ALA A 197 0.31 -16.41 3.97
N TRP A 198 0.47 -16.62 2.66
CA TRP A 198 1.39 -15.83 1.86
C TRP A 198 0.93 -14.38 1.69
N VAL A 199 -0.39 -14.14 1.52
CA VAL A 199 -0.96 -12.78 1.48
C VAL A 199 -0.84 -12.12 2.84
N ALA A 200 -1.19 -12.85 3.92
CA ALA A 200 -1.06 -12.37 5.29
C ALA A 200 0.39 -11.96 5.62
N ALA A 201 1.39 -12.72 5.15
CA ALA A 201 2.79 -12.38 5.32
C ALA A 201 3.15 -11.04 4.64
N LEU A 202 2.67 -10.80 3.40
CA LEU A 202 2.86 -9.51 2.73
C LEU A 202 2.21 -8.36 3.50
N CYS A 203 1.00 -8.57 4.03
CA CYS A 203 0.33 -7.58 4.90
C CYS A 203 1.16 -7.26 6.13
N VAL A 204 1.76 -8.26 6.80
CA VAL A 204 2.63 -8.03 7.96
C VAL A 204 3.88 -7.24 7.58
N LEU A 205 4.53 -7.56 6.44
CA LEU A 205 5.70 -6.82 5.97
C LEU A 205 5.37 -5.35 5.72
N MET A 206 4.27 -5.07 5.00
CA MET A 206 3.83 -3.69 4.76
C MET A 206 3.42 -3.01 6.07
N LEU A 207 2.68 -3.71 6.94
CA LEU A 207 2.23 -3.18 8.23
C LEU A 207 3.42 -2.75 9.10
N ILE A 208 4.50 -3.52 9.16
CA ILE A 208 5.72 -3.14 9.89
C ILE A 208 6.33 -1.87 9.29
N ALA A 209 6.42 -1.77 7.96
CA ALA A 209 6.95 -0.59 7.29
C ALA A 209 6.11 0.66 7.60
N VAL A 210 4.77 0.55 7.54
CA VAL A 210 3.82 1.63 7.84
C VAL A 210 3.82 1.98 9.34
N LEU A 211 3.86 1.01 10.25
CA LEU A 211 3.96 1.26 11.70
C LEU A 211 5.25 2.02 12.03
N THR A 212 6.36 1.64 11.40
CA THR A 212 7.63 2.34 11.57
C THR A 212 7.53 3.78 11.07
N PHE A 213 6.89 4.01 9.91
CA PHE A 213 6.61 5.35 9.40
C PHE A 213 5.72 6.17 10.33
N LEU A 214 4.68 5.55 10.89
CA LEU A 214 3.78 6.19 11.85
C LEU A 214 4.54 6.71 13.09
N LEU A 215 5.63 6.07 13.52
CA LEU A 215 6.48 6.60 14.61
C LEU A 215 7.10 7.97 14.28
N PHE A 216 7.34 8.27 13.01
CA PHE A 216 7.87 9.55 12.54
C PHE A 216 6.77 10.51 12.07
N ASN A 217 5.62 9.99 11.64
CA ASN A 217 4.51 10.77 11.10
C ASN A 217 3.45 11.15 12.17
N LYS A 218 3.34 10.41 13.28
CA LYS A 218 2.45 10.73 14.39
C LYS A 218 2.72 12.14 14.92
N PHE A 219 1.66 12.81 15.37
CA PHE A 219 1.75 14.15 15.95
C PHE A 219 2.79 14.25 17.08
N PRO A 220 3.71 15.23 17.05
CA PRO A 220 4.00 16.15 15.93
C PRO A 220 4.84 15.47 14.82
N ALA A 221 4.38 15.54 13.56
CA ALA A 221 5.06 14.88 12.43
C ALA A 221 6.47 15.41 12.17
N LYS A 222 7.39 14.50 11.87
CA LYS A 222 8.76 14.76 11.39
C LYS A 222 8.90 14.53 9.89
N VAL A 223 7.98 13.77 9.30
CA VAL A 223 7.87 13.48 7.88
C VAL A 223 6.40 13.35 7.50
N PHE A 224 6.01 13.90 6.36
CA PHE A 224 4.71 13.77 5.73
C PHE A 224 4.69 12.57 4.77
N PRO A 225 3.52 11.94 4.59
CA PRO A 225 3.39 10.76 3.72
C PRO A 225 3.75 11.07 2.26
N GLY A 226 3.21 12.15 1.71
CA GLY A 226 3.25 12.45 0.28
C GLY A 226 2.37 11.51 -0.55
N ASP A 227 2.14 11.87 -1.81
CA ASP A 227 1.40 11.07 -2.78
C ASP A 227 2.11 9.73 -3.06
N THR A 228 3.44 9.70 -2.90
CA THR A 228 4.24 8.46 -2.93
C THR A 228 3.71 7.41 -1.94
N PHE A 229 3.34 7.82 -0.71
CA PHE A 229 2.85 6.90 0.31
C PHE A 229 1.41 6.46 0.03
N THR A 230 0.53 7.42 -0.26
CA THR A 230 -0.91 7.17 -0.39
C THR A 230 -1.19 6.27 -1.58
N TYR A 231 -0.66 6.59 -2.77
CA TYR A 231 -0.85 5.75 -3.96
C TYR A 231 -0.25 4.36 -3.79
N ALA A 232 0.98 4.24 -3.28
CA ALA A 232 1.61 2.94 -3.06
C ALA A 232 0.83 2.07 -2.07
N THR A 233 0.35 2.66 -0.98
CA THR A 233 -0.43 1.95 0.05
C THR A 233 -1.81 1.57 -0.46
N GLY A 234 -2.48 2.44 -1.19
CA GLY A 234 -3.76 2.16 -1.84
C GLY A 234 -3.67 1.06 -2.89
N ALA A 235 -2.61 1.06 -3.71
CA ALA A 235 -2.32 -0.01 -4.66
C ALA A 235 -2.03 -1.35 -3.97
N PHE A 236 -1.26 -1.32 -2.88
CA PHE A 236 -1.04 -2.51 -2.06
C PHE A 236 -2.35 -3.07 -1.52
N ILE A 237 -3.19 -2.23 -0.90
CA ILE A 237 -4.50 -2.61 -0.37
C ILE A 237 -5.36 -3.23 -1.48
N ALA A 238 -5.46 -2.58 -2.64
CA ALA A 238 -6.22 -3.07 -3.79
C ALA A 238 -5.73 -4.45 -4.24
N ALA A 239 -4.42 -4.66 -4.32
CA ALA A 239 -3.86 -5.94 -4.71
C ALA A 239 -4.18 -7.04 -3.70
N ILE A 240 -4.00 -6.78 -2.39
CA ILE A 240 -4.35 -7.72 -1.33
C ILE A 240 -5.82 -8.11 -1.39
N VAL A 241 -6.70 -7.15 -1.63
CA VAL A 241 -8.14 -7.36 -1.75
C VAL A 241 -8.48 -8.33 -2.88
N ILE A 242 -7.88 -8.14 -4.04
CA ILE A 242 -8.10 -9.01 -5.22
C ILE A 242 -7.52 -10.41 -4.98
N PHE A 243 -6.29 -10.52 -4.49
CA PHE A 243 -5.64 -11.82 -4.26
C PHE A 243 -6.27 -12.62 -3.11
N ALA A 244 -6.99 -11.96 -2.20
CA ALA A 244 -7.61 -12.60 -1.06
C ALA A 244 -9.14 -12.79 -1.16
N ASP A 245 -9.78 -12.38 -2.28
CA ASP A 245 -11.24 -12.39 -2.45
C ASP A 245 -11.94 -11.60 -1.32
N LEU A 246 -11.42 -10.40 -1.02
CA LEU A 246 -11.84 -9.55 0.10
C LEU A 246 -12.51 -8.24 -0.35
N GLU A 247 -13.06 -8.16 -1.56
CA GLU A 247 -13.69 -6.96 -2.14
C GLU A 247 -14.84 -6.43 -1.27
N LYS A 248 -15.58 -7.34 -0.63
CA LYS A 248 -16.65 -6.96 0.32
C LYS A 248 -16.09 -6.27 1.56
N ALA A 249 -14.97 -6.79 2.11
CA ALA A 249 -14.31 -6.17 3.25
C ALA A 249 -13.71 -4.82 2.85
N PHE A 250 -13.15 -4.71 1.65
CA PHE A 250 -12.65 -3.46 1.09
C PHE A 250 -13.73 -2.38 1.04
N LEU A 251 -14.92 -2.69 0.51
CA LEU A 251 -16.03 -1.73 0.44
C LEU A 251 -16.41 -1.18 1.83
N ILE A 252 -16.41 -2.03 2.86
CA ILE A 252 -16.70 -1.61 4.24
C ILE A 252 -15.58 -0.75 4.81
N LEU A 253 -14.32 -1.18 4.64
CA LEU A 253 -13.14 -0.47 5.13
C LEU A 253 -12.96 0.89 4.44
N PHE A 254 -13.45 1.03 3.20
CA PHE A 254 -13.33 2.26 2.40
C PHE A 254 -14.50 3.23 2.56
N ILE A 255 -15.52 2.92 3.36
CA ILE A 255 -16.65 3.84 3.64
C ILE A 255 -16.17 5.26 4.00
N PRO A 256 -15.19 5.47 4.90
CA PRO A 256 -14.75 6.83 5.25
C PRO A 256 -14.20 7.61 4.06
N PHE A 257 -13.47 6.94 3.17
CA PHE A 257 -12.88 7.57 1.97
C PHE A 257 -13.95 7.91 0.93
N VAL A 258 -14.99 7.08 0.83
CA VAL A 258 -16.15 7.36 -0.04
C VAL A 258 -16.96 8.55 0.50
N ILE A 259 -17.14 8.64 1.83
CA ILE A 259 -17.82 9.79 2.44
C ILE A 259 -17.03 11.08 2.20
N GLU A 260 -15.71 11.07 2.35
CA GLU A 260 -14.84 12.23 2.07
C GLU A 260 -14.90 12.69 0.60
N PHE A 261 -15.19 11.77 -0.33
CA PHE A 261 -15.30 12.09 -1.76
C PHE A 261 -16.52 12.97 -2.08
N PHE A 262 -17.60 12.89 -1.30
CA PHE A 262 -18.87 13.57 -1.52
C PHE A 262 -19.00 14.85 -0.70
#